data_AF-A0A6I9XNL5-F1
#
_entry.id   AF-A0A6I9XNL5-F1
#
_cell.length_a   1.000
_cell.length_b   1.000
_cell.length_c   1.000
_cell.angle_alpha   90.00
_cell.angle_beta   90.00
_cell.angle_gamma   90.00
#
_symmetry.space_group_name_H-M   'P 1'
#
loop_
_entity.id
_entity.type
_entity.pdbx_description
1 polymer ?
#
loop_
_entity_poly.entity_id
_entity_poly.type
_entity_poly.pdbx_seq_one_letter_code
_entity_poly.pdbx_strand_id
1 'polypeptide(L)'
;MRERFARAHSAQRPPLISALLPRLRHVASTRFFLFIVSSGIVSSAAAAASPQFIYMARNPKDCLVSYFHFQRMNKMLPDPGTWEEYLEIFMAGKVGWGSWYNHVKGWWKAKDTYRVLYLFYEDIKKDPKHEIQKIMQFIGKQLDVAILDKIVHHTSFEVMKHNPMVNRANAPQYVMDQSISPFMRKGLFMFE
;
A
#
# COMPACT_ATOMS: atom_id res chain seq x y z
N MET A 1 4.20 -13.69 16.89
CA MET A 1 4.28 -12.22 16.66
C MET A 1 5.12 -11.46 17.71
N ARG A 2 5.44 -12.05 18.88
CA ARG A 2 6.15 -11.39 20.00
C ARG A 2 7.68 -11.34 19.95
N GLU A 3 8.36 -11.94 18.96
CA GLU A 3 9.83 -12.10 19.03
C GLU A 3 10.69 -11.19 18.14
N ARG A 4 10.13 -10.22 17.40
CA ARG A 4 10.91 -9.63 16.29
C ARG A 4 11.26 -8.15 16.32
N PHE A 5 11.01 -7.41 17.40
CA PHE A 5 11.14 -5.95 17.27
C PHE A 5 11.70 -5.22 18.49
N ALA A 6 12.97 -4.82 18.39
CA ALA A 6 13.64 -3.84 19.24
C ALA A 6 13.79 -2.47 18.54
N ARG A 7 14.06 -1.45 19.34
CA ARG A 7 13.73 -0.01 19.24
C ARG A 7 14.47 0.78 18.15
N ALA A 8 13.86 1.89 17.69
CA ALA A 8 14.54 3.19 17.44
C ALA A 8 13.53 4.34 17.26
N HIS A 9 13.94 5.56 17.64
CA HIS A 9 13.14 6.78 17.83
C HIS A 9 13.16 7.79 16.67
N SER A 10 12.14 8.66 16.71
CA SER A 10 11.81 9.95 16.07
C SER A 10 12.74 10.67 15.07
N ALA A 11 12.14 11.21 14.00
CA ALA A 11 12.39 12.57 13.47
C ALA A 11 11.23 13.06 12.55
N GLN A 12 11.19 14.38 12.32
CA GLN A 12 10.07 15.28 11.96
C GLN A 12 9.23 15.02 10.68
N ARG A 13 7.97 15.50 10.74
CA ARG A 13 6.94 15.52 9.68
C ARG A 13 7.01 16.80 8.82
N PRO A 14 6.78 16.72 7.49
CA PRO A 14 6.46 17.90 6.68
C PRO A 14 4.94 18.22 6.62
N PRO A 15 4.55 19.48 6.35
CA PRO A 15 3.16 20.00 6.24
C PRO A 15 2.52 19.62 4.87
N LEU A 16 1.20 19.55 4.57
CA LEU A 16 -0.10 19.82 5.19
C LEU A 16 -1.18 18.97 4.45
N ILE A 17 -2.04 18.23 5.16
CA ILE A 17 -3.26 17.60 4.62
C ILE A 17 -4.51 18.45 4.89
N SER A 18 -4.40 19.52 5.68
CA SER A 18 -5.55 20.35 6.09
C SER A 18 -6.29 21.02 4.92
N ALA A 19 -5.67 21.12 3.74
CA ALA A 19 -6.25 21.80 2.58
C ALA A 19 -7.26 20.97 1.76
N LEU A 20 -7.31 19.64 1.90
CA LEU A 20 -8.12 18.77 1.02
C LEU A 20 -9.46 18.32 1.61
N LEU A 21 -9.68 18.51 2.91
CA LEU A 21 -10.83 17.97 3.63
C LEU A 21 -12.14 18.81 3.58
N PRO A 22 -12.17 20.15 3.35
CA PRO A 22 -13.44 20.90 3.44
C PRO A 22 -14.45 20.70 2.30
N ARG A 23 -14.15 19.99 1.21
CA ARG A 23 -15.04 19.90 0.02
C ARG A 23 -15.97 18.67 -0.03
N LEU A 24 -16.21 17.98 1.09
CA LEU A 24 -16.90 16.68 1.11
C LEU A 24 -18.31 16.72 1.74
N ARG A 25 -19.15 17.69 1.40
CA ARG A 25 -20.59 17.62 1.74
C ARG A 25 -21.44 17.68 0.47
N HIS A 26 -22.34 16.71 0.35
CA HIS A 26 -23.26 16.38 -0.75
C HIS A 26 -22.70 15.44 -1.82
N VAL A 27 -22.85 14.13 -1.58
CA VAL A 27 -23.43 13.07 -2.45
C VAL A 27 -23.30 11.75 -1.69
N ALA A 28 -24.40 10.98 -1.56
CA ALA A 28 -24.42 9.63 -1.01
C ALA A 28 -23.77 8.65 -2.01
N SER A 29 -22.44 8.59 -2.02
CA SER A 29 -21.65 7.68 -2.85
C SER A 29 -20.60 7.00 -1.97
N THR A 30 -20.42 5.69 -2.11
CA THR A 30 -19.32 4.97 -1.47
C THR A 30 -18.01 5.47 -2.04
N ARG A 31 -17.21 6.15 -1.21
CA ARG A 31 -15.93 6.71 -1.64
C ARG A 31 -14.80 5.74 -1.30
N PHE A 32 -14.09 5.28 -2.31
CA PHE A 32 -12.84 4.54 -2.14
C PHE A 32 -11.67 5.50 -2.24
N PHE A 33 -10.77 5.42 -1.28
CA PHE A 33 -9.52 6.17 -1.31
C PHE A 33 -8.35 5.22 -1.09
N LEU A 34 -7.31 5.37 -1.91
CA LEU A 34 -6.04 4.68 -1.77
C LEU A 34 -5.01 5.67 -1.22
N PHE A 35 -4.38 5.33 -0.10
CA PHE A 35 -3.32 6.14 0.49
C PHE A 35 -2.18 5.26 1.00
N ILE A 36 -0.97 5.82 0.98
CA ILE A 36 0.23 5.27 1.63
C ILE A 36 0.56 6.19 2.81
N VAL A 37 -0.35 6.30 3.79
CA VAL A 37 -0.18 7.18 4.95
C VAL A 37 -0.08 6.37 6.24
N SER A 38 0.73 6.87 7.16
CA SER A 38 0.79 6.34 8.54
C SER A 38 -0.55 6.54 9.25
N SER A 39 -0.94 5.59 10.10
CA SER A 39 -2.22 5.66 10.85
C SER A 39 -2.37 6.94 11.69
N GLY A 40 -1.27 7.49 12.23
CA GLY A 40 -1.28 8.72 13.01
C GLY A 40 -1.57 10.02 12.23
N ILE A 41 -1.87 9.91 10.93
CA ILE A 41 -2.31 11.02 10.06
C ILE A 41 -3.84 10.99 9.87
N VAL A 42 -4.49 9.86 10.15
CA VAL A 42 -5.96 9.75 10.09
C VAL A 42 -6.54 10.68 11.16
N SER A 43 -7.19 11.76 10.71
CA SER A 43 -7.70 12.80 11.61
C SER A 43 -8.88 12.30 12.43
N SER A 44 -9.12 12.91 13.59
CA SER A 44 -10.34 12.72 14.37
C SER A 44 -11.61 13.04 13.57
N ALA A 45 -11.53 13.90 12.55
CA ALA A 45 -12.65 14.19 11.65
C ALA A 45 -13.05 12.99 10.78
N ALA A 46 -12.11 12.11 10.42
CA ALA A 46 -12.43 10.85 9.76
C ALA A 46 -13.18 9.88 10.71
N ALA A 47 -12.95 9.95 12.02
CA ALA A 47 -13.62 9.09 12.99
C ALA A 47 -15.13 9.31 13.07
N ALA A 48 -15.61 10.52 12.76
CA ALA A 48 -17.03 10.86 12.76
C ALA A 48 -17.87 10.11 11.71
N ALA A 49 -17.24 9.56 10.67
CA ALA A 49 -17.91 8.81 9.60
C ALA A 49 -17.78 7.28 9.75
N SER A 50 -17.21 6.79 10.85
CA SER A 50 -16.90 5.36 11.09
C SER A 50 -16.32 4.61 9.87
N PRO A 51 -15.24 5.12 9.25
CA PRO A 51 -14.67 4.55 8.04
C PRO A 51 -14.13 3.14 8.30
N GLN A 52 -14.23 2.32 7.26
CA GLN A 52 -13.60 1.01 7.20
C GLN A 52 -12.24 1.14 6.51
N PHE A 53 -11.19 0.57 7.10
CA PHE A 53 -9.86 0.57 6.52
C PHE A 53 -9.45 -0.84 6.13
N ILE A 54 -8.88 -0.99 4.95
CA ILE A 54 -8.19 -2.22 4.54
C ILE A 54 -6.71 -1.87 4.46
N TYR A 55 -5.91 -2.48 5.32
CA TYR A 55 -4.47 -2.29 5.35
C TYR A 55 -3.76 -3.55 4.89
N MET A 56 -2.82 -3.42 3.97
CA MET A 56 -2.00 -4.52 3.47
C MET A 56 -0.54 -4.31 3.91
N ALA A 57 -0.02 -5.26 4.67
CA ALA A 57 1.41 -5.39 4.95
C ALA A 57 2.08 -6.32 3.94
N ARG A 58 3.40 -6.18 3.81
CA ARG A 58 4.25 -7.06 3.00
C ARG A 58 5.61 -7.15 3.66
N ASN A 59 6.31 -8.28 3.46
CA ASN A 59 7.66 -8.51 3.94
C ASN A 59 8.57 -7.29 3.66
N PRO A 60 9.31 -6.77 4.66
CA PRO A 60 10.12 -5.57 4.50
C PRO A 60 11.21 -5.70 3.44
N LYS A 61 11.77 -6.91 3.25
CA LYS A 61 12.82 -7.14 2.26
C LYS A 61 12.27 -7.02 0.83
N ASP A 62 11.07 -7.56 0.60
CA ASP A 62 10.39 -7.42 -0.68
C ASP A 62 9.94 -5.98 -0.95
N CYS A 63 9.48 -5.28 0.10
CA CYS A 63 9.15 -3.85 0.04
C CYS A 63 10.35 -3.01 -0.35
N LEU A 64 11.51 -3.21 0.29
CA LEU A 64 12.75 -2.50 -0.01
C LEU A 64 13.08 -2.59 -1.51
N VAL A 65 13.13 -3.80 -2.04
CA VAL A 65 13.52 -4.05 -3.43
C VAL A 65 12.50 -3.44 -4.38
N SER A 66 11.21 -3.66 -4.11
CA SER A 66 10.14 -3.09 -4.90
C SER A 66 10.20 -1.57 -4.91
N TYR A 67 10.51 -0.96 -3.76
CA TYR A 67 10.54 0.49 -3.63
C TYR A 67 11.77 1.10 -4.31
N PHE A 68 12.95 0.46 -4.22
CA PHE A 68 14.13 0.88 -4.95
C PHE A 68 13.88 0.97 -6.46
N HIS A 69 13.30 -0.08 -7.06
CA HIS A 69 12.96 -0.07 -8.48
C HIS A 69 11.88 0.95 -8.84
N PHE A 70 10.87 1.11 -7.97
CA PHE A 70 9.85 2.14 -8.15
C PHE A 70 10.44 3.55 -8.10
N GLN A 71 11.40 3.80 -7.20
CA GLN A 71 12.03 5.11 -7.06
C GLN A 71 12.97 5.41 -8.24
N ARG A 72 13.66 4.40 -8.78
CA ARG A 72 14.47 4.55 -10.01
C ARG A 72 13.65 4.96 -11.23
N MET A 73 12.43 4.43 -11.36
CA MET A 73 11.55 4.75 -12.49
C MET A 73 10.69 5.99 -12.27
N ASN A 74 10.37 6.35 -11.02
CA ASN A 74 9.55 7.51 -10.71
C ASN A 74 10.38 8.79 -10.57
N LYS A 75 10.35 9.63 -11.60
CA LYS A 75 11.12 10.89 -11.69
C LYS A 75 10.62 11.99 -10.75
N MET A 76 9.48 11.80 -10.10
CA MET A 76 8.97 12.71 -9.07
C MET A 76 9.60 12.46 -7.69
N LEU A 77 10.37 11.39 -7.53
CA LEU A 77 11.11 11.08 -6.31
C LEU A 77 12.59 11.38 -6.49
N PRO A 78 13.34 11.67 -5.40
CA PRO A 78 14.79 11.79 -5.46
C PRO A 78 15.43 10.51 -6.01
N ASP A 79 16.56 10.66 -6.69
CA ASP A 79 17.37 9.53 -7.13
C ASP A 79 17.68 8.61 -5.93
N PRO A 80 17.40 7.29 -6.02
CA PRO A 80 17.68 6.37 -4.94
C PRO A 80 19.18 6.08 -4.73
N GLY A 81 20.05 6.47 -5.66
CA GLY A 81 21.49 6.19 -5.59
C GLY A 81 21.81 4.72 -5.83
N THR A 82 22.91 4.25 -5.25
CA THR A 82 23.31 2.84 -5.34
C THR A 82 22.42 1.93 -4.48
N TRP A 83 22.46 0.63 -4.74
CA TRP A 83 21.66 -0.33 -3.98
C TRP A 83 22.07 -0.37 -2.50
N GLU A 84 23.37 -0.33 -2.25
CA GLU A 84 23.98 -0.38 -0.91
C GLU A 84 23.58 0.85 -0.08
N GLU A 85 23.67 2.05 -0.67
CA GLU A 85 23.21 3.30 -0.03
C GLU A 85 21.70 3.25 0.25
N TYR A 86 20.91 2.74 -0.71
CA TYR A 86 19.47 2.69 -0.57
C TYR A 86 19.02 1.76 0.56
N LEU A 87 19.70 0.63 0.74
CA LEU A 87 19.45 -0.28 1.86
C LEU A 87 19.58 0.45 3.20
N GLU A 88 20.65 1.22 3.40
CA GLU A 88 20.88 2.00 4.62
C GLU A 88 19.82 3.10 4.82
N ILE A 89 19.49 3.83 3.76
CA ILE A 89 18.43 4.86 3.77
C ILE A 89 17.07 4.27 4.16
N PHE A 90 16.72 3.11 3.61
CA PHE A 90 15.47 2.42 3.90
C PHE A 90 15.43 1.89 5.34
N MET A 91 16.50 1.25 5.83
CA MET A 91 16.60 0.77 7.21
C MET A 91 16.51 1.91 8.22
N ALA A 92 17.13 3.06 7.92
CA ALA A 92 17.01 4.28 8.70
C ALA A 92 15.61 4.93 8.61
N GLY A 93 14.73 4.45 7.72
CA GLY A 93 13.41 5.02 7.49
C GLY A 93 13.43 6.41 6.86
N LYS A 94 14.52 6.77 6.15
CA LYS A 94 14.72 8.07 5.50
C LYS A 94 14.22 8.08 4.04
N VAL A 95 13.11 7.38 3.80
CA VAL A 95 12.45 7.30 2.48
C VAL A 95 11.13 8.08 2.51
N GLY A 96 10.52 8.30 1.34
CA GLY A 96 9.35 9.19 1.18
C GLY A 96 8.14 8.96 2.11
N TRP A 97 7.98 7.76 2.69
CA TRP A 97 6.90 7.45 3.65
C TRP A 97 7.40 7.03 5.04
N GLY A 98 8.68 7.26 5.31
CA GLY A 98 9.29 6.98 6.61
C GLY A 98 9.63 5.50 6.82
N SER A 99 9.79 5.13 8.10
CA SER A 99 10.11 3.76 8.50
C SER A 99 8.97 2.79 8.22
N TRP A 100 9.25 1.75 7.44
CA TRP A 100 8.35 0.61 7.21
C TRP A 100 7.85 0.02 8.53
N TYR A 101 8.74 -0.17 9.52
CA TYR A 101 8.39 -0.77 10.80
C TYR A 101 7.35 0.07 11.55
N ASN A 102 7.58 1.39 11.64
CA ASN A 102 6.65 2.29 12.31
C ASN A 102 5.30 2.35 11.57
N HIS A 103 5.32 2.29 10.24
CA HIS A 103 4.11 2.28 9.42
C HIS A 103 3.26 1.03 9.68
N VAL A 104 3.86 -0.17 9.58
CA VAL A 104 3.20 -1.47 9.79
C VAL A 104 2.69 -1.62 11.22
N LYS A 105 3.52 -1.27 12.22
CA LYS A 105 3.15 -1.30 13.63
C LYS A 105 2.05 -0.29 13.96
N GLY A 106 2.11 0.91 13.38
CA GLY A 106 1.10 1.95 13.59
C GLY A 106 -0.28 1.49 13.14
N TRP A 107 -0.38 0.86 11.98
CA TRP A 107 -1.63 0.29 11.48
C TRP A 107 -2.07 -0.95 12.26
N TRP A 108 -1.13 -1.76 12.75
CA TRP A 108 -1.46 -2.88 13.60
C TRP A 108 -2.11 -2.44 14.91
N LYS A 109 -1.65 -1.34 15.51
CA LYS A 109 -2.29 -0.74 16.69
C LYS A 109 -3.62 -0.07 16.36
N ALA A 110 -3.73 0.52 15.17
CA ALA A 110 -4.94 1.24 14.76
C ALA A 110 -6.19 0.33 14.69
N LYS A 111 -6.02 -0.98 14.56
CA LYS A 111 -7.13 -1.95 14.62
C LYS A 111 -7.88 -1.95 15.97
N ASP A 112 -7.22 -1.50 17.03
CA ASP A 112 -7.80 -1.44 18.38
C ASP A 112 -8.69 -0.18 18.53
N THR A 113 -8.62 0.77 17.59
CA THR A 113 -9.35 2.05 17.62
C THR A 113 -10.31 2.20 16.44
N TYR A 114 -9.95 1.67 15.28
CA TYR A 114 -10.71 1.78 14.04
C TYR A 114 -11.08 0.39 13.51
N ARG A 115 -12.13 0.33 12.68
CA ARG A 115 -12.46 -0.89 11.94
C ARG A 115 -11.44 -1.10 10.83
N VAL A 116 -10.40 -1.89 11.12
CA VAL A 116 -9.30 -2.20 10.20
C VAL A 116 -9.31 -3.69 9.84
N LEU A 117 -9.36 -4.01 8.55
CA LEU A 117 -9.00 -5.32 8.03
C LEU A 117 -7.52 -5.32 7.71
N TYR A 118 -6.77 -6.19 8.39
CA TYR A 118 -5.33 -6.34 8.17
C TYR A 118 -5.07 -7.55 7.27
N LEU A 119 -4.39 -7.32 6.16
CA LEU A 119 -4.03 -8.31 5.15
C LEU A 119 -2.52 -8.40 4.99
N PHE A 120 -2.04 -9.52 4.49
CA PHE A 120 -0.65 -9.70 4.08
C PHE A 120 -0.60 -9.98 2.58
N TYR A 121 0.31 -9.34 1.88
CA TYR A 121 0.54 -9.56 0.45
C TYR A 121 0.86 -11.04 0.18
N GLU A 122 1.57 -11.68 1.10
CA GLU A 122 1.94 -13.09 1.05
C GLU A 122 0.71 -14.00 1.05
N ASP A 123 -0.29 -13.72 1.89
CA ASP A 123 -1.53 -14.49 1.97
C ASP A 123 -2.38 -14.32 0.70
N ILE A 124 -2.45 -13.10 0.17
CA ILE A 124 -3.16 -12.80 -1.09
C ILE A 124 -2.55 -13.58 -2.26
N LYS A 125 -1.22 -13.72 -2.28
CA LYS A 125 -0.51 -14.50 -3.29
C LYS A 125 -0.74 -16.00 -3.14
N LYS A 126 -0.82 -16.49 -1.90
CA LYS A 126 -0.98 -17.91 -1.59
C LYS A 126 -2.41 -18.40 -1.84
N ASP A 127 -3.41 -17.65 -1.38
CA ASP A 127 -4.82 -17.95 -1.57
C ASP A 127 -5.64 -16.67 -1.85
N PRO A 128 -5.64 -16.20 -3.12
CA PRO A 128 -6.34 -14.99 -3.49
C PRO A 128 -7.85 -15.11 -3.28
N LYS A 129 -8.43 -16.30 -3.44
CA LYS A 129 -9.87 -16.53 -3.26
C LYS A 129 -10.28 -16.25 -1.83
N HIS A 130 -9.56 -16.83 -0.87
CA HIS A 130 -9.82 -16.64 0.55
C HIS A 130 -9.69 -15.17 0.97
N GLU A 131 -8.59 -14.50 0.57
CA GLU A 131 -8.39 -13.10 0.97
C GLU A 131 -9.40 -12.15 0.30
N ILE A 132 -9.87 -12.42 -0.93
CA ILE A 132 -10.97 -11.66 -1.54
C ILE A 132 -12.28 -11.87 -0.76
N GLN A 133 -12.61 -13.11 -0.39
CA GLN A 133 -13.82 -13.38 0.40
C GLN A 133 -13.78 -12.66 1.76
N LYS A 134 -12.63 -12.64 2.42
CA LYS A 134 -12.40 -11.90 3.67
C LYS A 134 -12.60 -10.40 3.51
N ILE A 135 -12.14 -9.80 2.39
CA ILE A 135 -12.43 -8.40 2.04
C ILE A 135 -13.95 -8.18 1.88
N MET A 136 -14.62 -9.06 1.13
CA MET A 136 -16.06 -8.95 0.88
C MET A 136 -16.90 -9.04 2.16
N GLN A 137 -16.57 -9.99 3.04
CA GLN A 137 -17.18 -10.12 4.36
C GLN A 137 -16.95 -8.86 5.21
N PHE A 138 -15.73 -8.33 5.19
CA PHE A 138 -15.40 -7.13 5.95
C PHE A 138 -16.21 -5.90 5.52
N ILE A 139 -16.44 -5.72 4.21
CA ILE A 139 -17.28 -4.64 3.67
C ILE A 139 -18.78 -4.97 3.68
N GLY A 140 -19.18 -6.11 4.26
CA GLY A 140 -20.58 -6.50 4.41
C GLY A 140 -21.27 -6.89 3.10
N LYS A 141 -20.52 -7.41 2.13
CA LYS A 141 -21.05 -7.86 0.84
C LYS A 141 -20.87 -9.37 0.68
N GLN A 142 -21.89 -10.01 0.10
CA GLN A 142 -21.79 -11.39 -0.35
C GLN A 142 -21.29 -11.42 -1.79
N LEU A 143 -20.62 -12.50 -2.15
CA LEU A 143 -20.01 -12.68 -3.46
C LEU A 143 -20.40 -14.06 -3.98
N ASP A 144 -21.01 -14.09 -5.15
CA ASP A 144 -21.27 -15.32 -5.86
C ASP A 144 -19.94 -15.97 -6.33
N VAL A 145 -19.89 -17.30 -6.38
CA VAL A 145 -18.68 -18.05 -6.73
C VAL A 145 -18.19 -17.70 -8.14
N ALA A 146 -19.09 -17.54 -9.11
CA ALA A 146 -18.69 -17.19 -10.47
C ALA A 146 -18.13 -15.75 -10.56
N ILE A 147 -18.61 -14.84 -9.70
CA ILE A 147 -18.05 -13.49 -9.61
C ILE A 147 -16.68 -13.53 -8.91
N LEU A 148 -16.52 -14.35 -7.88
CA LEU A 148 -15.22 -14.56 -7.20
C LEU A 148 -14.15 -15.00 -8.17
N ASP A 149 -14.43 -16.00 -9.01
CA ASP A 149 -13.49 -16.49 -10.00
C ASP A 149 -13.10 -15.41 -11.02
N LYS A 150 -14.06 -14.56 -11.44
CA LYS A 150 -13.77 -13.41 -12.31
C LYS A 150 -12.87 -12.38 -11.62
N ILE A 151 -13.12 -12.06 -10.35
CA ILE A 151 -12.27 -11.12 -9.60
C ILE A 151 -10.85 -11.68 -9.52
N VAL A 152 -10.69 -12.94 -9.13
CA VAL A 152 -9.38 -13.62 -9.05
C VAL A 152 -8.64 -13.56 -10.38
N HIS A 153 -9.34 -13.83 -11.49
CA HIS A 153 -8.75 -13.75 -12.82
C HIS A 153 -8.28 -12.32 -13.14
N HIS A 154 -9.15 -11.32 -12.97
CA HIS A 154 -8.84 -9.93 -13.32
C HIS A 154 -7.83 -9.26 -12.39
N THR A 155 -7.68 -9.73 -11.15
CA THR A 155 -6.66 -9.26 -10.20
C THR A 155 -5.39 -10.12 -10.22
N SER A 156 -5.31 -11.13 -11.09
CA SER A 156 -4.08 -11.89 -11.30
C SER A 156 -2.98 -10.99 -11.85
N PHE A 157 -1.73 -11.29 -11.49
CA PHE A 157 -0.59 -10.48 -11.87
C PHE A 157 -0.46 -10.32 -13.39
N GLU A 158 -0.62 -11.41 -14.15
CA GLU A 158 -0.50 -11.36 -15.62
C GLU A 158 -1.59 -10.49 -16.25
N VAL A 159 -2.84 -10.60 -15.79
CA VAL A 159 -3.93 -9.78 -16.32
C VAL A 159 -3.72 -8.30 -15.96
N MET A 160 -3.34 -8.01 -14.70
CA MET A 160 -3.09 -6.64 -14.26
C MET A 160 -1.88 -6.01 -14.96
N LYS A 161 -0.80 -6.77 -15.20
CA LYS A 161 0.41 -6.30 -15.87
C LYS A 161 0.14 -5.78 -17.29
N HIS A 162 -0.81 -6.39 -17.99
CA HIS A 162 -1.19 -5.99 -19.35
C HIS A 162 -2.37 -5.01 -19.40
N ASN A 163 -2.96 -4.65 -18.26
CA ASN A 163 -4.08 -3.72 -18.20
C ASN A 163 -3.62 -2.25 -18.09
N PRO A 164 -3.83 -1.41 -19.13
CA PRO A 164 -3.35 -0.02 -19.16
C PRO A 164 -3.94 0.87 -18.05
N MET A 165 -5.09 0.49 -17.48
CA MET A 165 -5.74 1.25 -16.41
C MET A 165 -5.01 1.14 -15.06
N VAL A 166 -4.19 0.10 -14.87
CA VAL A 166 -3.55 -0.20 -13.57
C VAL A 166 -2.02 -0.34 -13.66
N ASN A 167 -1.48 -0.68 -14.83
CA ASN A 167 -0.03 -0.88 -15.01
C ASN A 167 0.76 0.41 -15.24
N ARG A 168 0.09 1.58 -15.25
CA ARG A 168 0.69 2.91 -15.49
C ARG A 168 1.31 3.08 -16.88
N ALA A 169 0.89 2.32 -17.90
CA ALA A 169 1.42 2.44 -19.26
C ALA A 169 1.23 3.84 -19.85
N ASN A 170 0.16 4.54 -19.47
CA ASN A 170 -0.15 5.88 -19.95
C ASN A 170 0.50 7.02 -19.12
N ALA A 171 1.33 6.70 -18.13
CA ALA A 171 2.04 7.72 -17.36
C ALA A 171 3.12 8.36 -18.24
N PRO A 172 3.23 9.71 -18.29
CA PRO A 172 4.28 10.35 -19.07
C PRO A 172 5.67 9.94 -18.59
N GLN A 173 6.62 9.76 -19.51
CA GLN A 173 7.98 9.30 -19.18
C GLN A 173 8.72 10.23 -18.20
N TYR A 174 8.47 11.54 -18.28
CA TYR A 174 9.03 12.52 -17.34
C TYR A 174 8.44 12.41 -15.91
N VAL A 175 7.41 11.60 -15.71
CA VAL A 175 6.83 11.25 -14.40
C VAL A 175 7.25 9.83 -14.01
N MET A 176 7.01 8.85 -14.89
CA MET A 176 7.35 7.44 -14.67
C MET A 176 8.00 6.85 -15.92
N ASP A 177 9.30 6.58 -15.84
CA ASP A 177 10.06 5.98 -16.92
C ASP A 177 10.03 4.44 -16.83
N GLN A 178 9.02 3.83 -17.46
CA GLN A 178 8.83 2.38 -17.47
C GLN A 178 9.96 1.62 -18.18
N SER A 179 10.81 2.29 -18.97
CA SER A 179 11.97 1.65 -19.61
C SER A 179 13.08 1.31 -18.61
N ILE A 180 13.18 2.05 -17.51
CA ILE A 180 14.13 1.79 -16.40
C ILE A 180 13.65 0.62 -15.57
N SER A 181 12.36 0.63 -15.21
CA SER A 181 11.71 -0.47 -14.50
C SER A 181 10.21 -0.40 -14.71
N PRO A 182 9.56 -1.50 -15.11
CA PRO A 182 8.10 -1.51 -15.25
C PRO A 182 7.43 -1.42 -13.88
N PHE A 183 6.29 -0.71 -13.81
CA PHE A 183 5.52 -0.55 -12.56
C PHE A 183 5.06 -1.91 -12.01
N MET A 184 4.58 -2.80 -12.89
CA MET A 184 4.26 -4.19 -12.57
C MET A 184 5.48 -5.10 -12.84
N ARG A 185 6.41 -5.17 -11.89
CA ARG A 185 7.75 -5.75 -12.12
C ARG A 185 7.81 -7.28 -12.20
N LYS A 186 7.57 -7.98 -11.09
CA LYS A 186 7.72 -9.45 -11.01
C LYS A 186 6.52 -10.17 -10.38
N GLY A 187 5.79 -9.54 -9.45
CA GLY A 187 4.66 -10.19 -8.77
C GLY A 187 5.04 -11.41 -7.91
N LEU A 188 6.33 -11.61 -7.62
CA LEU A 188 6.90 -12.77 -6.90
C LEU A 188 7.52 -12.35 -5.56
N PHE A 189 7.77 -13.33 -4.69
CA PHE A 189 8.62 -13.20 -3.50
C PHE A 189 10.09 -13.19 -3.92
N MET A 190 10.94 -12.46 -3.21
CA MET A 190 12.40 -12.53 -3.40
C MET A 190 13.01 -13.79 -2.77
N PHE A 191 12.32 -14.42 -1.83
CA PHE A 191 12.83 -15.56 -1.06
C PHE A 191 11.85 -16.75 -1.15
N GLU A 192 11.74 -17.31 -2.35
CA GLU A 192 11.35 -18.71 -2.57
C GLU A 192 12.39 -19.36 -3.49
#